data_AF-A0A2E6GMG0-F1
#
_entry.id   AF-A0A2E6GMG0-F1
#
_cell.length_a   1.000
_cell.length_b   1.000
_cell.length_c   1.000
_cell.angle_alpha   90.00
_cell.angle_beta   90.00
_cell.angle_gamma   90.00
#
_symmetry.space_group_name_H-M   'P 1'
#
loop_
_entity.id
_entity.type
_entity.pdbx_description
1 polymer ?
#
loop_
_entity_poly.entity_id
_entity_poly.type
_entity_poly.pdbx_seq_one_letter_code
_entity_poly.pdbx_strand_id
1 'polypeptide(L)'
;MDPVTVQILRNKVSSLVDEMHYHFYRSGYSTIIRESRDFSCVILDPRGRLIIPPPMFFHGIAYRTFVENLFKNYDLEEIEDGDVFVSNHPYEAGMPHVSDMGFVAPIFADSKLVGFSASIAHKADIGGTNPGSTSANSTELYHEGLLLPPIKFHRAGVPDPDIERVILGNSRHPDLVRGDIHAQVAATKMGVERMKENAERFGADTVIGAFNAILDGAAEELKKAIAALPDGTSSAEGYMDDDGVDRDTPVKFAVTITIDGDNAIFDYSNSGPQAKGPVNLRPAMVEACTFYCLVGALGPHELHYNGGMGDVVELRFAPNTVTNASPPAPVSSYQKANLRLVDVILDAMSKFTPTRAIAGSGSSGSLLISWQGGGRPGHSTMQYEIMGSAYGGGYGHDGCSMTATHLSNLHITPIEILESEYPCRVTEMSVIPDSAGAGEFRGGVVFRRRYELLQDAIVVRRYERAKFPASGVGGGQDGQASKFIKINHNGSEIELEAAGKYEMTAGEGFYMEKAGGAGFGDPKKRDPEAIKRDIAEGYITPEGAKRDYGYDG
;
A
#
# COMPACT_ATOMS: atom_id res chain seq x y z
N MET A 1 -25.62 -0.20 24.64
CA MET A 1 -26.49 0.14 23.47
C MET A 1 -27.18 -1.10 22.97
N ASP A 2 -28.30 -0.95 22.26
CA ASP A 2 -28.99 -2.06 21.58
C ASP A 2 -28.08 -2.68 20.48
N PRO A 3 -27.77 -3.99 20.54
CA PRO A 3 -26.89 -4.65 19.56
C PRO A 3 -27.40 -4.56 18.11
N VAL A 4 -28.72 -4.53 17.90
CA VAL A 4 -29.30 -4.44 16.56
C VAL A 4 -28.95 -3.10 15.92
N THR A 5 -29.10 -2.01 16.66
CA THR A 5 -28.74 -0.65 16.22
C THR A 5 -27.25 -0.54 15.86
N VAL A 6 -26.37 -1.14 16.68
CA VAL A 6 -24.92 -1.17 16.42
C VAL A 6 -24.62 -1.85 15.08
N GLN A 7 -25.21 -3.03 14.84
CA GLN A 7 -24.99 -3.76 13.58
C GLN A 7 -25.61 -3.04 12.36
N ILE A 8 -26.76 -2.39 12.51
CA ILE A 8 -27.35 -1.58 11.43
C ILE A 8 -26.42 -0.44 11.03
N LEU A 9 -25.90 0.33 12.01
CA LEU A 9 -25.02 1.45 11.74
C LEU A 9 -23.67 0.99 11.18
N ARG A 10 -23.11 -0.12 11.69
CA ARG A 10 -21.89 -0.74 11.14
C ARG A 10 -22.04 -1.08 9.65
N ASN A 11 -23.11 -1.79 9.29
CA ASN A 11 -23.37 -2.16 7.90
C ASN A 11 -23.63 -0.93 7.01
N LYS A 12 -24.35 0.08 7.53
CA LYS A 12 -24.57 1.34 6.81
C LYS A 12 -23.26 2.08 6.53
N VAL A 13 -22.33 2.13 7.47
CA VAL A 13 -21.01 2.72 7.25
C VAL A 13 -20.22 1.91 6.25
N SER A 14 -20.24 0.58 6.35
CA SER A 14 -19.56 -0.29 5.37
C SER A 14 -20.06 -0.04 3.94
N SER A 15 -21.39 -0.06 3.74
CA SER A 15 -21.98 0.21 2.42
C SER A 15 -21.71 1.63 1.93
N LEU A 16 -21.66 2.61 2.83
CA LEU A 16 -21.30 3.99 2.48
C LEU A 16 -19.85 4.08 2.00
N VAL A 17 -18.92 3.40 2.67
CA VAL A 17 -17.52 3.34 2.22
C VAL A 17 -17.44 2.72 0.81
N ASP A 18 -18.18 1.65 0.54
CA ASP A 18 -18.24 1.06 -0.80
C ASP A 18 -18.81 2.03 -1.85
N GLU A 19 -19.87 2.78 -1.51
CA GLU A 19 -20.45 3.85 -2.35
C GLU A 19 -19.41 4.94 -2.65
N MET A 20 -18.69 5.42 -1.63
CA MET A 20 -17.61 6.40 -1.75
C MET A 20 -16.51 5.92 -2.69
N HIS A 21 -16.03 4.69 -2.50
CA HIS A 21 -15.01 4.11 -3.37
C HIS A 21 -15.50 3.99 -4.80
N TYR A 22 -16.72 3.52 -4.99
CA TYR A 22 -17.30 3.33 -6.31
C TYR A 22 -17.38 4.63 -7.10
N HIS A 23 -17.90 5.68 -6.48
CA HIS A 23 -18.01 6.99 -7.13
C HIS A 23 -16.65 7.64 -7.35
N PHE A 24 -15.69 7.44 -6.46
CA PHE A 24 -14.35 8.01 -6.62
C PHE A 24 -13.61 7.39 -7.81
N TYR A 25 -13.48 6.06 -7.90
CA TYR A 25 -12.74 5.48 -9.05
C TYR A 25 -13.42 5.78 -10.40
N ARG A 26 -14.74 5.92 -10.43
CA ARG A 26 -15.51 6.28 -11.63
C ARG A 26 -15.33 7.73 -12.07
N SER A 27 -14.88 8.61 -11.18
CA SER A 27 -14.66 10.03 -11.42
C SER A 27 -13.18 10.44 -11.48
N GLY A 28 -12.26 9.51 -11.19
CA GLY A 28 -10.82 9.72 -11.33
C GLY A 28 -10.39 9.96 -12.79
N TYR A 29 -9.42 10.86 -12.95
CA TYR A 29 -8.89 11.27 -14.25
C TYR A 29 -7.61 10.51 -14.60
N SER A 30 -6.73 10.31 -13.62
CA SER A 30 -5.47 9.60 -13.83
C SER A 30 -5.65 8.09 -13.80
N THR A 31 -4.79 7.35 -14.51
CA THR A 31 -4.81 5.87 -14.49
C THR A 31 -4.48 5.29 -13.11
N ILE A 32 -3.75 6.04 -12.27
CA ILE A 32 -3.42 5.59 -10.92
C ILE A 32 -4.69 5.54 -10.04
N ILE A 33 -5.64 6.45 -10.24
CA ILE A 33 -6.96 6.40 -9.57
C ILE A 33 -7.93 5.48 -10.31
N ARG A 34 -8.11 5.69 -11.61
CA ARG A 34 -9.19 5.06 -12.39
C ARG A 34 -8.95 3.57 -12.63
N GLU A 35 -7.70 3.18 -12.88
CA GLU A 35 -7.31 1.81 -13.22
C GLU A 35 -6.67 1.11 -12.03
N SER A 36 -5.63 1.70 -11.43
CA SER A 36 -4.89 1.03 -10.35
C SER A 36 -5.65 1.06 -9.02
N ARG A 37 -6.54 2.04 -8.84
CA ARG A 37 -7.31 2.30 -7.61
C ARG A 37 -6.43 2.61 -6.40
N ASP A 38 -5.41 3.45 -6.63
CA ASP A 38 -4.51 3.91 -5.58
C ASP A 38 -5.12 5.05 -4.75
N PHE A 39 -6.18 4.69 -4.03
CA PHE A 39 -6.90 5.56 -3.13
C PHE A 39 -7.62 4.76 -2.06
N SER A 40 -8.12 5.47 -1.05
CA SER A 40 -9.15 4.95 -0.17
C SER A 40 -10.08 6.06 0.31
N CYS A 41 -11.21 5.65 0.87
CA CYS A 41 -12.16 6.48 1.59
C CYS A 41 -12.58 5.79 2.88
N VAL A 42 -12.89 6.57 3.91
CA VAL A 42 -13.24 6.08 5.25
C VAL A 42 -14.23 7.01 5.95
N ILE A 43 -14.90 6.45 6.98
CA ILE A 43 -15.60 7.21 8.02
C ILE A 43 -14.87 6.99 9.34
N LEU A 44 -14.68 8.09 10.08
CA LEU A 44 -13.97 8.14 11.36
C LEU A 44 -14.90 8.63 12.46
N ASP A 45 -14.64 8.22 13.70
CA ASP A 45 -15.31 8.76 14.88
C ASP A 45 -14.86 10.22 15.19
N PRO A 46 -15.44 10.89 16.20
CA PRO A 46 -15.04 12.27 16.56
C PRO A 46 -13.57 12.43 16.97
N ARG A 47 -12.89 11.33 17.31
CA ARG A 47 -11.46 11.29 17.68
C ARG A 47 -10.57 10.88 16.50
N GLY A 48 -11.12 10.69 15.30
CA GLY A 48 -10.39 10.25 14.11
C GLY A 48 -10.15 8.74 14.03
N ARG A 49 -10.75 7.93 14.91
CA ARG A 49 -10.60 6.47 14.89
C ARG A 49 -11.43 5.86 13.78
N LEU A 50 -10.79 4.96 13.02
CA LEU A 50 -11.37 4.26 11.89
C LEU A 50 -12.52 3.34 12.33
N ILE A 51 -13.69 3.45 11.69
CA ILE A 51 -14.85 2.56 12.00
C ILE A 51 -14.81 1.28 11.18
N ILE A 52 -14.57 1.40 9.87
CA ILE A 52 -14.45 0.31 8.89
C ILE A 52 -13.15 0.52 8.12
N PRO A 53 -12.30 -0.50 7.96
CA PRO A 53 -11.05 -0.34 7.26
C PRO A 53 -11.24 -0.23 5.75
N PRO A 54 -10.42 0.58 5.07
CA PRO A 54 -10.42 0.60 3.62
C PRO A 54 -9.77 -0.66 3.04
N PRO A 55 -10.16 -1.09 1.82
CA PRO A 55 -9.50 -2.17 1.08
C PRO A 55 -7.98 -2.01 0.96
N MET A 56 -7.47 -0.79 0.75
CA MET A 56 -6.04 -0.50 0.80
C MET A 56 -5.63 -0.14 2.23
N PHE A 57 -5.06 -1.12 2.93
CA PHE A 57 -4.81 -1.02 4.37
C PHE A 57 -3.72 -0.01 4.74
N PHE A 58 -2.81 0.33 3.80
CA PHE A 58 -1.77 1.36 4.01
C PHE A 58 -2.32 2.68 4.56
N HIS A 59 -3.44 3.14 4.00
CA HIS A 59 -4.03 4.44 4.35
C HIS A 59 -4.74 4.43 5.71
N GLY A 60 -5.14 3.26 6.22
CA GLY A 60 -6.06 3.13 7.35
C GLY A 60 -5.64 3.94 8.57
N ILE A 61 -4.37 3.80 9.00
CA ILE A 61 -3.83 4.51 10.16
C ILE A 61 -3.56 6.00 9.87
N ALA A 62 -3.16 6.34 8.65
CA ALA A 62 -2.80 7.72 8.28
C ALA A 62 -3.97 8.69 8.49
N TYR A 63 -5.20 8.24 8.32
CA TYR A 63 -6.40 9.04 8.61
C TYR A 63 -6.48 9.48 10.07
N ARG A 64 -6.21 8.57 11.01
CA ARG A 64 -6.23 8.87 12.45
C ARG A 64 -5.19 9.94 12.76
N THR A 65 -3.96 9.72 12.30
CA THR A 65 -2.87 10.68 12.50
C THR A 65 -3.16 12.05 11.89
N PHE A 66 -3.82 12.09 10.73
CA PHE A 66 -4.21 13.36 10.11
C PHE A 66 -5.22 14.11 10.98
N VAL A 67 -6.29 13.45 11.45
CA VAL A 67 -7.27 14.09 12.35
C VAL A 67 -6.64 14.52 13.68
N GLU A 68 -5.79 13.68 14.28
CA GLU A 68 -5.05 14.04 15.50
C GLU A 68 -4.17 15.28 15.29
N ASN A 69 -3.52 15.41 14.13
CA ASN A 69 -2.71 16.57 13.81
C ASN A 69 -3.55 17.79 13.41
N LEU A 70 -4.75 17.62 12.86
CA LEU A 70 -5.68 18.72 12.65
C LEU A 70 -6.04 19.37 13.99
N PHE A 71 -6.36 18.58 15.02
CA PHE A 71 -6.65 19.10 16.37
C PHE A 71 -5.45 19.70 17.10
N LYS A 72 -4.21 19.53 16.60
CA LYS A 72 -3.03 20.26 17.11
C LYS A 72 -2.87 21.64 16.46
N ASN A 73 -3.47 21.83 15.29
CA ASN A 73 -3.33 23.04 14.47
C ASN A 73 -4.57 23.93 14.50
N TYR A 74 -5.73 23.36 14.85
CA TYR A 74 -7.02 24.04 14.90
C TYR A 74 -7.73 23.69 16.21
N ASP A 75 -8.24 24.71 16.89
CA ASP A 75 -9.17 24.52 17.99
C ASP A 75 -10.52 24.02 17.45
N LEU A 76 -11.30 23.30 18.26
CA LEU A 76 -12.59 22.74 17.81
C LEU A 76 -13.56 23.84 17.35
N GLU A 77 -13.50 25.02 17.97
CA GLU A 77 -14.28 26.21 17.62
C GLU A 77 -13.94 26.78 16.24
N GLU A 78 -12.77 26.45 15.70
CA GLU A 78 -12.35 26.84 14.35
C GLU A 78 -12.78 25.83 13.29
N ILE A 79 -13.36 24.68 13.67
CA ILE A 79 -13.79 23.62 12.75
C ILE A 79 -15.31 23.72 12.57
N GLU A 80 -15.73 24.03 11.35
CA GLU A 80 -17.13 24.32 11.04
C GLU A 80 -17.73 23.30 10.06
N ASP A 81 -19.06 23.21 10.05
CA ASP A 81 -19.76 22.42 9.05
C ASP A 81 -19.49 22.93 7.64
N GLY A 82 -19.21 22.01 6.70
CA GLY A 82 -18.84 22.32 5.33
C GLY A 82 -17.35 22.63 5.11
N ASP A 83 -16.53 22.67 6.16
CA ASP A 83 -15.08 22.70 6.00
C ASP A 83 -14.59 21.42 5.29
N VAL A 84 -13.50 21.56 4.53
CA VAL A 84 -12.72 20.43 4.01
C VAL A 84 -11.26 20.77 4.21
N PHE A 85 -10.52 19.90 4.88
CA PHE A 85 -9.08 20.03 5.11
C PHE A 85 -8.31 19.20 4.09
N VAL A 86 -7.11 19.65 3.73
CA VAL A 86 -6.18 18.96 2.82
C VAL A 86 -4.77 18.94 3.40
N SER A 87 -4.05 17.85 3.15
CA SER A 87 -2.59 17.78 3.35
C SER A 87 -2.01 16.60 2.56
N ASN A 88 -0.75 16.71 2.18
CA ASN A 88 0.06 15.57 1.72
C ASN A 88 1.36 15.44 2.54
N HIS A 89 1.50 16.17 3.64
CA HIS A 89 2.76 16.29 4.37
C HIS A 89 3.00 15.04 5.27
N PRO A 90 4.07 14.24 5.04
CA PRO A 90 4.25 13.00 5.80
C PRO A 90 4.54 13.21 7.29
N TYR A 91 5.23 14.29 7.65
CA TYR A 91 5.56 14.62 9.03
C TYR A 91 4.49 15.42 9.77
N GLU A 92 3.88 16.43 9.13
CA GLU A 92 2.88 17.28 9.79
C GLU A 92 1.46 16.70 9.76
N ALA A 93 1.11 15.88 8.77
CA ALA A 93 -0.20 15.25 8.66
C ALA A 93 -0.18 13.73 8.84
N GLY A 94 1.00 13.10 8.82
CA GLY A 94 1.11 11.64 8.91
C GLY A 94 0.79 10.92 7.60
N MET A 95 0.83 11.62 6.47
CA MET A 95 0.59 11.01 5.15
C MET A 95 1.67 9.98 4.79
N PRO A 96 1.34 8.91 4.05
CA PRO A 96 2.31 7.86 3.70
C PRO A 96 3.54 8.42 2.96
N HIS A 97 3.29 9.26 1.96
CA HIS A 97 4.31 10.03 1.25
C HIS A 97 3.69 11.26 0.58
N VAL A 98 4.51 12.08 -0.07
CA VAL A 98 4.08 13.37 -0.64
C VAL A 98 3.08 13.24 -1.79
N SER A 99 3.08 12.13 -2.54
CA SER A 99 2.09 11.97 -3.63
C SER A 99 0.71 11.55 -3.12
N ASP A 100 0.60 11.05 -1.89
CA ASP A 100 -0.67 10.71 -1.26
C ASP A 100 -1.25 11.93 -0.57
N MET A 101 -2.33 12.46 -1.14
CA MET A 101 -3.00 13.64 -0.61
C MET A 101 -4.29 13.23 0.10
N GLY A 102 -4.37 13.57 1.39
CA GLY A 102 -5.53 13.35 2.24
C GLY A 102 -6.49 14.54 2.22
N PHE A 103 -7.78 14.23 2.21
CA PHE A 103 -8.88 15.17 2.43
C PHE A 103 -9.75 14.69 3.59
N VAL A 104 -10.08 15.58 4.51
CA VAL A 104 -10.89 15.29 5.71
C VAL A 104 -11.98 16.35 5.84
N ALA A 105 -13.23 15.93 6.05
CA ALA A 105 -14.35 16.83 6.29
C ALA A 105 -15.09 16.43 7.59
N PRO A 106 -15.36 17.38 8.50
CA PRO A 106 -16.10 17.11 9.72
C PRO A 106 -17.57 16.81 9.42
N ILE A 107 -18.17 15.97 10.24
CA ILE A 107 -19.59 15.61 10.17
C ILE A 107 -20.26 16.18 11.41
N PHE A 108 -21.04 17.24 11.23
CA PHE A 108 -21.86 17.83 12.30
C PHE A 108 -23.31 17.39 12.19
N ALA A 109 -23.93 17.08 13.35
CA ALA A 109 -25.37 16.90 13.50
C ALA A 109 -25.80 17.48 14.86
N ASP A 110 -26.90 18.23 14.91
CA ASP A 110 -27.35 18.94 16.12
C ASP A 110 -26.24 19.78 16.78
N SER A 111 -25.41 20.44 15.96
CA SER A 111 -24.22 21.20 16.37
C SER A 111 -23.16 20.39 17.14
N LYS A 112 -23.22 19.06 17.08
CA LYS A 112 -22.20 18.15 17.64
C LYS A 112 -21.35 17.55 16.53
N LEU A 113 -20.05 17.43 16.77
CA LEU A 113 -19.14 16.67 15.91
C LEU A 113 -19.42 15.17 16.11
N VAL A 114 -19.96 14.52 15.08
CA VAL A 114 -20.29 13.09 15.07
C VAL A 114 -19.14 12.24 14.53
N GLY A 115 -18.26 12.83 13.73
CA GLY A 115 -17.11 12.14 13.16
C GLY A 115 -16.54 12.90 11.97
N PHE A 116 -15.80 12.18 11.13
CA PHE A 116 -15.23 12.72 9.90
C PHE A 116 -15.46 11.78 8.73
N SER A 117 -15.64 12.35 7.54
CA SER A 117 -15.46 11.62 6.29
C SER A 117 -14.10 11.98 5.72
N ALA A 118 -13.37 10.99 5.21
CA ALA A 118 -12.03 11.23 4.70
C ALA A 118 -11.69 10.36 3.49
N SER A 119 -10.72 10.82 2.71
CA SER A 119 -10.14 10.08 1.59
C SER A 119 -8.66 10.41 1.44
N ILE A 120 -7.86 9.46 0.94
CA ILE A 120 -6.44 9.60 0.61
C ILE A 120 -6.27 9.01 -0.79
N ALA A 121 -5.54 9.71 -1.65
CA ALA A 121 -5.37 9.30 -3.03
C ALA A 121 -4.02 9.76 -3.58
N HIS A 122 -3.37 8.88 -4.33
CA HIS A 122 -2.13 9.20 -5.02
C HIS A 122 -2.40 10.21 -6.14
N LYS A 123 -1.63 11.29 -6.19
CA LYS A 123 -1.67 12.29 -7.26
C LYS A 123 -0.67 11.95 -8.34
N ALA A 124 -1.08 12.04 -9.59
CA ALA A 124 -0.24 11.66 -10.72
C ALA A 124 1.10 12.41 -10.74
N ASP A 125 1.11 13.69 -10.35
CA ASP A 125 2.32 14.52 -10.18
C ASP A 125 2.01 15.74 -9.30
N ILE A 126 2.83 15.98 -8.28
CA ILE A 126 2.82 17.16 -7.41
C ILE A 126 4.21 17.83 -7.33
N GLY A 127 5.01 17.70 -8.39
CA GLY A 127 6.35 18.28 -8.49
C GLY A 127 7.47 17.31 -8.10
N GLY A 128 8.54 17.83 -7.49
CA GLY A 128 9.71 17.05 -7.10
C GLY A 128 10.72 16.86 -8.23
N THR A 129 11.77 16.09 -7.97
CA THR A 129 12.93 15.93 -8.89
C THR A 129 12.62 15.13 -10.15
N ASN A 130 11.60 14.28 -10.10
CA ASN A 130 11.21 13.39 -11.20
C ASN A 130 9.73 13.58 -11.57
N PRO A 131 9.35 13.32 -12.83
CA PRO A 131 7.95 13.22 -13.20
C PRO A 131 7.22 12.20 -12.31
N GLY A 132 6.02 12.57 -11.89
CA GLY A 132 5.14 11.81 -11.01
C GLY A 132 5.65 11.62 -9.59
N SER A 133 6.48 12.58 -9.13
CA SER A 133 6.74 12.87 -7.71
C SER A 133 7.25 11.70 -6.88
N THR A 134 7.87 10.75 -7.55
CA THR A 134 8.23 9.49 -6.94
C THR A 134 9.63 9.06 -7.37
N SER A 135 10.60 9.80 -6.87
CA SER A 135 12.02 9.59 -7.14
C SER A 135 12.53 8.30 -6.51
N ALA A 136 13.38 7.57 -7.23
CA ALA A 136 14.08 6.41 -6.69
C ALA A 136 15.25 6.78 -5.77
N ASN A 137 15.70 8.03 -5.81
CA ASN A 137 16.95 8.50 -5.20
C ASN A 137 16.81 9.88 -4.54
N SER A 138 15.62 10.24 -4.04
CA SER A 138 15.47 11.41 -3.17
C SER A 138 16.35 11.26 -1.94
N THR A 139 17.07 12.32 -1.56
CA THR A 139 17.92 12.38 -0.36
C THR A 139 17.33 13.23 0.74
N GLU A 140 16.27 13.97 0.43
CA GLU A 140 15.51 14.78 1.37
C GLU A 140 14.04 14.85 0.92
N LEU A 141 13.14 15.08 1.86
CA LEU A 141 11.70 15.16 1.64
C LEU A 141 11.32 16.20 0.57
N TYR A 142 12.04 17.32 0.49
CA TYR A 142 11.78 18.38 -0.48
C TYR A 142 12.00 17.95 -1.94
N HIS A 143 12.76 16.87 -2.18
CA HIS A 143 12.92 16.29 -3.51
C HIS A 143 11.66 15.54 -3.99
N GLU A 144 10.71 15.26 -3.09
CA GLU A 144 9.54 14.43 -3.35
C GLU A 144 8.33 15.23 -3.85
N GLY A 145 8.35 16.57 -3.70
CA GLY A 145 7.36 17.48 -4.29
C GLY A 145 6.80 18.50 -3.31
N LEU A 146 5.64 19.05 -3.65
CA LEU A 146 4.95 20.06 -2.83
C LEU A 146 4.64 19.49 -1.45
N LEU A 147 5.10 20.17 -0.39
CA LEU A 147 4.73 19.83 0.99
C LEU A 147 3.63 20.77 1.45
N LEU A 148 2.40 20.26 1.51
CA LEU A 148 1.23 21.00 1.96
C LEU A 148 0.90 20.64 3.41
N PRO A 149 1.10 21.54 4.38
CA PRO A 149 0.72 21.28 5.77
C PRO A 149 -0.81 21.14 5.89
N PRO A 150 -1.34 20.62 7.03
CA PRO A 150 -2.77 20.61 7.31
C PRO A 150 -3.41 21.98 7.17
N ILE A 151 -4.22 22.19 6.13
CA ILE A 151 -4.90 23.47 5.89
C ILE A 151 -6.35 23.28 5.41
N LYS A 152 -7.19 24.30 5.56
CA LYS A 152 -8.53 24.33 4.97
C LYS A 152 -8.45 24.51 3.45
N PHE A 153 -9.01 23.55 2.71
CA PHE A 153 -9.24 23.59 1.27
C PHE A 153 -10.60 24.24 0.94
N HIS A 154 -11.63 23.91 1.71
CA HIS A 154 -12.92 24.61 1.71
C HIS A 154 -13.19 25.18 3.10
N ARG A 155 -13.78 26.38 3.15
CA ARG A 155 -14.19 27.06 4.38
C ARG A 155 -15.70 27.19 4.40
N ALA A 156 -16.37 26.50 5.33
CA ALA A 156 -17.83 26.50 5.46
C ALA A 156 -18.56 26.30 4.10
N GLY A 157 -18.09 25.33 3.30
CA GLY A 157 -18.63 25.00 1.99
C GLY A 157 -18.11 25.84 0.82
N VAL A 158 -17.35 26.91 1.08
CA VAL A 158 -16.77 27.79 0.05
C VAL A 158 -15.36 27.32 -0.34
N PRO A 159 -15.10 26.98 -1.62
CA PRO A 159 -13.76 26.60 -2.07
C PRO A 159 -12.75 27.74 -1.99
N ASP A 160 -11.50 27.41 -1.64
CA ASP A 160 -10.37 28.33 -1.69
C ASP A 160 -9.57 28.14 -3.00
N PRO A 161 -9.76 29.00 -4.00
CA PRO A 161 -9.11 28.84 -5.30
C PRO A 161 -7.59 29.08 -5.25
N ASP A 162 -7.08 29.79 -4.24
CA ASP A 162 -5.65 30.07 -4.15
C ASP A 162 -4.87 28.83 -3.69
N ILE A 163 -5.44 28.04 -2.78
CA ILE A 163 -4.86 26.75 -2.37
C ILE A 163 -4.80 25.79 -3.54
N GLU A 164 -5.89 25.66 -4.30
CA GLU A 164 -5.89 24.87 -5.53
C GLU A 164 -4.83 25.38 -6.51
N ARG A 165 -4.73 26.69 -6.72
CA ARG A 165 -3.72 27.28 -7.61
C ARG A 165 -2.29 26.96 -7.19
N VAL A 166 -1.99 26.93 -5.89
CA VAL A 166 -0.67 26.52 -5.37
C VAL A 166 -0.39 25.04 -5.70
N ILE A 167 -1.36 24.15 -5.47
CA ILE A 167 -1.20 22.72 -5.76
C ILE A 167 -0.95 22.51 -7.26
N LEU A 168 -1.81 23.09 -8.10
CA LEU A 168 -1.73 22.93 -9.55
C LEU A 168 -0.49 23.57 -10.16
N GLY A 169 -0.02 24.69 -9.60
CA GLY A 169 1.22 25.35 -10.04
C GLY A 169 2.48 24.54 -9.81
N ASN A 170 2.42 23.50 -8.96
CA ASN A 170 3.54 22.59 -8.69
C ASN A 170 3.45 21.27 -9.45
N SER A 171 2.46 21.08 -10.33
CA SER A 171 2.29 19.85 -11.10
C SER A 171 2.70 20.01 -12.56
N ARG A 172 3.31 18.96 -13.12
CA ARG A 172 3.51 18.79 -14.57
C ARG A 172 2.21 18.45 -15.31
N HIS A 173 1.20 17.96 -14.58
CA HIS A 173 -0.10 17.53 -15.12
C HIS A 173 -1.26 18.16 -14.33
N PRO A 174 -1.39 19.50 -14.31
CA PRO A 174 -2.35 20.19 -13.46
C PRO A 174 -3.81 19.80 -13.77
N ASP A 175 -4.15 19.49 -15.01
CA ASP A 175 -5.54 19.13 -15.35
C ASP A 175 -5.93 17.76 -14.80
N LEU A 176 -5.02 16.78 -14.81
CA LEU A 176 -5.24 15.48 -14.15
C LEU A 176 -5.40 15.66 -12.63
N VAL A 177 -4.48 16.42 -12.02
CA VAL A 177 -4.49 16.66 -10.58
C VAL A 177 -5.77 17.38 -10.16
N ARG A 178 -6.23 18.38 -10.93
CA ARG A 178 -7.49 19.08 -10.67
C ARG A 178 -8.67 18.11 -10.69
N GLY A 179 -8.77 17.30 -11.74
CA GLY A 179 -9.84 16.30 -11.87
C GLY A 179 -9.85 15.32 -10.70
N ASP A 180 -8.69 14.79 -10.32
CA ASP A 180 -8.54 13.87 -9.19
C ASP A 180 -8.84 14.54 -7.84
N ILE A 181 -8.49 15.81 -7.63
CA ILE A 181 -8.86 16.56 -6.42
C ILE A 181 -10.37 16.75 -6.33
N HIS A 182 -11.02 17.16 -7.43
CA HIS A 182 -12.47 17.38 -7.44
C HIS A 182 -13.23 16.09 -7.20
N ALA A 183 -12.81 14.99 -7.84
CA ALA A 183 -13.34 13.65 -7.60
C ALA A 183 -13.20 13.23 -6.12
N GLN A 184 -12.03 13.47 -5.53
CA GLN A 184 -11.75 13.13 -4.14
C GLN A 184 -12.61 13.94 -3.15
N VAL A 185 -12.70 15.26 -3.35
CA VAL A 185 -13.53 16.16 -2.55
C VAL A 185 -15.01 15.77 -2.65
N ALA A 186 -15.49 15.40 -3.83
CA ALA A 186 -16.87 14.95 -4.02
C ALA A 186 -17.15 13.65 -3.24
N ALA A 187 -16.25 12.67 -3.28
CA ALA A 187 -16.38 11.43 -2.52
C ALA A 187 -16.39 11.70 -1.00
N THR A 188 -15.51 12.56 -0.51
CA THR A 188 -15.48 12.97 0.91
C THR A 188 -16.77 13.69 1.34
N LYS A 189 -17.28 14.62 0.52
CA LYS A 189 -18.55 15.31 0.82
C LYS A 189 -19.75 14.36 0.83
N MET A 190 -19.79 13.38 -0.06
CA MET A 190 -20.84 12.36 -0.06
C MET A 190 -20.86 11.57 1.25
N GLY A 191 -19.70 11.24 1.81
CA GLY A 191 -19.61 10.60 3.13
C GLY A 191 -20.19 11.48 4.25
N VAL A 192 -19.97 12.79 4.19
CA VAL A 192 -20.58 13.76 5.13
C VAL A 192 -22.10 13.75 5.01
N GLU A 193 -22.64 13.92 3.81
CA GLU A 193 -24.08 13.99 3.55
C GLU A 193 -24.80 12.72 4.04
N ARG A 194 -24.28 11.55 3.68
CA ARG A 194 -24.86 10.24 4.07
C ARG A 194 -24.79 9.98 5.57
N MET A 195 -23.75 10.45 6.24
CA MET A 195 -23.67 10.35 7.69
C MET A 195 -24.59 11.33 8.41
N LYS A 196 -24.85 12.51 7.84
CA LYS A 196 -25.90 13.41 8.33
C LYS A 196 -27.28 12.78 8.21
N GLU A 197 -27.61 12.14 7.09
CA GLU A 197 -28.87 11.39 6.93
C GLU A 197 -29.02 10.27 8.00
N ASN A 198 -27.92 9.57 8.31
CA ASN A 198 -27.92 8.58 9.39
C ASN A 198 -28.13 9.25 10.77
N ALA A 199 -27.46 10.37 11.04
CA ALA A 199 -27.62 11.10 12.30
C ALA A 199 -29.04 11.69 12.46
N GLU A 200 -29.67 12.18 11.39
CA GLU A 200 -31.07 12.63 11.41
C GLU A 200 -32.04 11.49 11.76
N ARG A 201 -31.78 10.29 11.22
CA ARG A 201 -32.63 9.12 11.44
C ARG A 201 -32.48 8.51 12.84
N PHE A 202 -31.24 8.39 13.33
CA PHE A 202 -30.93 7.66 14.55
C PHE A 202 -30.64 8.58 15.75
N GLY A 203 -30.36 9.85 15.53
CA GLY A 203 -29.87 10.80 16.52
C GLY A 203 -28.34 10.80 16.64
N ALA A 204 -27.73 11.99 16.78
CA ALA A 204 -26.28 12.16 16.88
C ALA A 204 -25.65 11.31 18.00
N ASP A 205 -26.24 11.33 19.21
CA ASP A 205 -25.72 10.58 20.36
C ASP A 205 -25.78 9.06 20.14
N THR A 206 -26.79 8.57 19.41
CA THR A 206 -26.90 7.15 19.06
C THR A 206 -25.84 6.74 18.05
N VAL A 207 -25.53 7.59 17.06
CA VAL A 207 -24.46 7.32 16.10
C VAL A 207 -23.10 7.27 16.80
N ILE A 208 -22.79 8.27 17.63
CA ILE A 208 -21.53 8.31 18.39
C ILE A 208 -21.43 7.10 19.34
N GLY A 209 -22.52 6.77 20.04
CA GLY A 209 -22.56 5.61 20.90
C GLY A 209 -22.34 4.30 20.14
N ALA A 210 -22.87 4.17 18.92
CA ALA A 210 -22.68 2.98 18.10
C ALA A 210 -21.22 2.87 17.65
N PHE A 211 -20.58 3.97 17.27
CA PHE A 211 -19.16 4.01 16.94
C PHE A 211 -18.31 3.53 18.11
N ASN A 212 -18.57 4.03 19.32
CA ASN A 212 -17.87 3.54 20.52
C ASN A 212 -18.08 2.03 20.71
N ALA A 213 -19.31 1.53 20.61
CA ALA A 213 -19.57 0.10 20.74
C ALA A 213 -18.89 -0.77 19.67
N ILE A 214 -18.77 -0.27 18.43
CA ILE A 214 -18.04 -0.95 17.34
C ILE A 214 -16.54 -1.02 17.65
N LEU A 215 -15.97 0.09 18.12
CA LEU A 215 -14.54 0.20 18.45
C LEU A 215 -14.19 -0.68 19.66
N ASP A 216 -14.97 -0.59 20.74
CA ASP A 216 -14.78 -1.39 21.95
C ASP A 216 -14.92 -2.89 21.66
N GLY A 217 -15.90 -3.27 20.81
CA GLY A 217 -16.10 -4.65 20.40
C GLY A 217 -14.87 -5.25 19.69
N ALA A 218 -14.27 -4.50 18.78
CA ALA A 218 -13.07 -4.92 18.07
C ALA A 218 -11.83 -5.00 18.97
N ALA A 219 -11.68 -4.07 19.93
CA ALA A 219 -10.63 -4.14 20.93
C ALA A 219 -10.75 -5.44 21.76
N GLU A 220 -11.96 -5.78 22.20
CA GLU A 220 -12.23 -7.01 22.95
C GLU A 220 -12.04 -8.29 22.12
N GLU A 221 -12.39 -8.27 20.83
CA GLU A 221 -12.11 -9.36 19.89
C GLU A 221 -10.60 -9.62 19.80
N LEU A 222 -9.80 -8.57 19.56
CA LEU A 222 -8.35 -8.71 19.45
C LEU A 222 -7.71 -9.14 20.77
N LYS A 223 -8.14 -8.56 21.88
CA LYS A 223 -7.65 -8.89 23.22
C LYS A 223 -7.83 -10.38 23.55
N LYS A 224 -8.99 -10.95 23.22
CA LYS A 224 -9.26 -12.38 23.37
C LYS A 224 -8.40 -13.24 22.45
N ALA A 225 -8.17 -12.79 21.22
CA ALA A 225 -7.33 -13.50 20.26
C ALA A 225 -5.85 -13.51 20.69
N ILE A 226 -5.34 -12.40 21.22
CA ILE A 226 -3.98 -12.31 21.79
C ILE A 226 -3.86 -13.25 22.99
N ALA A 227 -4.83 -13.25 23.91
CA ALA A 227 -4.83 -14.12 25.09
C ALA A 227 -4.86 -15.64 24.79
N ALA A 228 -5.17 -16.03 23.54
CA ALA A 228 -5.13 -17.42 23.10
C ALA A 228 -3.75 -17.84 22.55
N LEU A 229 -2.84 -16.89 22.33
CA LEU A 229 -1.47 -17.18 21.92
C LEU A 229 -0.63 -17.70 23.09
N PRO A 230 0.44 -18.46 22.82
CA PRO A 230 1.40 -18.78 23.87
C PRO A 230 2.22 -17.54 24.26
N ASP A 231 2.37 -17.30 25.56
CA ASP A 231 3.27 -16.28 26.07
C ASP A 231 4.71 -16.50 25.59
N GLY A 232 5.43 -15.40 25.40
CA GLY A 232 6.86 -15.41 25.10
C GLY A 232 7.30 -14.33 24.14
N THR A 233 8.56 -14.43 23.73
CA THR A 233 9.21 -13.44 22.85
C THR A 233 9.72 -14.11 21.57
N SER A 234 9.56 -13.41 20.44
CA SER A 234 10.07 -13.80 19.12
C SER A 234 10.70 -12.59 18.44
N SER A 235 11.81 -12.75 17.73
CA SER A 235 12.45 -11.67 16.99
C SER A 235 12.77 -12.12 15.58
N ALA A 236 12.65 -11.20 14.63
CA ALA A 236 13.06 -11.41 13.25
C ALA A 236 13.71 -10.14 12.70
N GLU A 237 14.55 -10.32 11.68
CA GLU A 237 15.14 -9.24 10.91
C GLU A 237 15.17 -9.59 9.42
N GLY A 238 15.13 -8.55 8.58
CA GLY A 238 15.20 -8.68 7.13
C GLY A 238 15.81 -7.43 6.51
N TYR A 239 16.29 -7.59 5.28
CA TYR A 239 17.07 -6.57 4.58
C TYR A 239 16.41 -6.22 3.25
N MET A 240 16.15 -4.95 2.99
CA MET A 240 15.91 -4.49 1.62
C MET A 240 17.23 -4.40 0.85
N ASP A 241 17.16 -4.53 -0.47
CA ASP A 241 18.32 -4.44 -1.38
C ASP A 241 19.23 -3.22 -1.10
N ASP A 242 18.65 -2.01 -1.10
CA ASP A 242 19.29 -0.72 -0.83
C ASP A 242 18.23 0.40 -0.74
N ASP A 243 18.68 1.63 -0.47
CA ASP A 243 17.83 2.82 -0.40
C ASP A 243 17.76 3.62 -1.72
N GLY A 244 18.39 3.14 -2.81
CA GLY A 244 18.47 3.84 -4.10
C GLY A 244 19.54 4.93 -4.21
N VAL A 245 20.16 5.31 -3.08
CA VAL A 245 21.25 6.29 -3.00
C VAL A 245 22.57 5.58 -2.66
N ASP A 246 22.62 4.87 -1.53
CA ASP A 246 23.76 4.11 -1.05
C ASP A 246 23.59 2.63 -1.47
N ARG A 247 23.79 2.38 -2.76
CA ARG A 247 23.42 1.12 -3.45
C ARG A 247 24.12 -0.15 -2.97
N ASP A 248 25.22 -0.04 -2.24
CA ASP A 248 25.95 -1.19 -1.73
C ASP A 248 25.58 -1.56 -0.28
N THR A 249 24.65 -0.80 0.33
CA THR A 249 24.26 -0.98 1.73
C THR A 249 22.80 -1.44 1.84
N PRO A 250 22.55 -2.70 2.27
CA PRO A 250 21.20 -3.17 2.54
C PRO A 250 20.56 -2.41 3.71
N VAL A 251 19.23 -2.24 3.65
CA VAL A 251 18.48 -1.53 4.69
C VAL A 251 17.79 -2.52 5.63
N LYS A 252 18.18 -2.50 6.90
CA LYS A 252 17.71 -3.45 7.92
C LYS A 252 16.37 -3.04 8.53
N PHE A 253 15.42 -3.96 8.54
CA PHE A 253 14.18 -3.93 9.32
C PHE A 253 14.23 -5.03 10.38
N ALA A 254 13.76 -4.73 11.58
CA ALA A 254 13.72 -5.70 12.67
C ALA A 254 12.54 -5.45 13.60
N VAL A 255 12.01 -6.53 14.15
CA VAL A 255 10.96 -6.49 15.19
C VAL A 255 11.24 -7.54 16.26
N THR A 256 10.94 -7.18 17.50
CA THR A 256 10.80 -8.12 18.61
C THR A 256 9.36 -8.07 19.10
N ILE A 257 8.67 -9.21 19.07
CA ILE A 257 7.28 -9.38 19.49
C ILE A 257 7.27 -10.09 20.83
N THR A 258 6.61 -9.51 21.82
CA THR A 258 6.37 -10.12 23.13
C THR A 258 4.87 -10.25 23.37
N ILE A 259 4.44 -11.47 23.69
CA ILE A 259 3.08 -11.80 24.14
C ILE A 259 3.14 -12.11 25.64
N ASP A 260 2.32 -11.42 26.43
CA ASP A 260 2.17 -11.60 27.87
C ASP A 260 0.69 -11.49 28.24
N GLY A 261 0.03 -12.65 28.34
CA GLY A 261 -1.41 -12.75 28.53
C GLY A 261 -2.18 -12.09 27.39
N ASP A 262 -2.90 -11.01 27.71
CA ASP A 262 -3.73 -10.26 26.76
C ASP A 262 -3.02 -9.05 26.14
N ASN A 263 -1.71 -8.89 26.36
CA ASN A 263 -0.90 -7.79 25.87
C ASN A 263 0.07 -8.25 24.77
N ALA A 264 0.13 -7.47 23.68
CA ALA A 264 1.10 -7.66 22.61
C ALA A 264 1.97 -6.41 22.44
N ILE A 265 3.29 -6.60 22.51
CA ILE A 265 4.28 -5.52 22.35
C ILE A 265 5.09 -5.81 21.09
N PHE A 266 5.14 -4.85 20.17
CA PHE A 266 5.97 -4.90 18.96
C PHE A 266 7.06 -3.83 19.07
N ASP A 267 8.30 -4.26 19.23
CA ASP A 267 9.46 -3.39 19.38
C ASP A 267 10.29 -3.34 18.10
N TYR A 268 10.25 -2.19 17.43
CA TYR A 268 10.98 -1.90 16.19
C TYR A 268 12.31 -1.18 16.42
N SER A 269 12.73 -0.99 17.68
CA SER A 269 13.90 -0.19 18.06
C SER A 269 15.23 -0.75 17.52
N ASN A 270 15.27 -2.03 17.16
CA ASN A 270 16.43 -2.70 16.58
C ASN A 270 16.51 -2.57 15.04
N SER A 271 15.58 -1.85 14.41
CA SER A 271 15.65 -1.53 12.97
C SER A 271 16.86 -0.63 12.68
N GLY A 272 17.35 -0.67 11.44
CA GLY A 272 18.49 0.13 11.02
C GLY A 272 18.27 1.64 11.14
N PRO A 273 19.34 2.46 11.08
CA PRO A 273 19.20 3.91 11.04
C PRO A 273 18.32 4.33 9.87
N GLN A 274 17.68 5.51 9.98
CA GLN A 274 16.96 6.08 8.84
C GLN A 274 17.88 6.15 7.62
N ALA A 275 17.38 5.70 6.48
CA ALA A 275 18.10 5.67 5.23
C ALA A 275 18.27 7.08 4.67
N LYS A 276 19.30 7.26 3.85
CA LYS A 276 19.52 8.51 3.10
C LYS A 276 18.49 8.62 1.97
N GLY A 277 18.20 7.50 1.32
CA GLY A 277 17.20 7.36 0.27
C GLY A 277 15.75 7.20 0.77
N PRO A 278 14.76 7.18 -0.13
CA PRO A 278 13.34 7.37 0.18
C PRO A 278 12.61 6.16 0.81
N VAL A 279 13.34 5.21 1.40
CA VAL A 279 12.77 3.95 1.93
C VAL A 279 12.39 4.01 3.40
N ASN A 280 12.34 5.23 3.95
CA ASN A 280 11.98 5.46 5.34
C ASN A 280 10.47 5.37 5.57
N LEU A 281 10.09 4.93 6.76
CA LEU A 281 8.71 4.83 7.22
C LEU A 281 8.45 5.79 8.38
N ARG A 282 7.21 6.27 8.44
CA ARG A 282 6.64 6.94 9.60
C ARG A 282 5.85 5.93 10.45
N PRO A 283 5.73 6.15 11.78
CA PRO A 283 5.09 5.18 12.68
C PRO A 283 3.69 4.70 12.24
N ALA A 284 2.87 5.58 11.65
CA ALA A 284 1.56 5.21 11.12
C ALA A 284 1.62 4.08 10.07
N MET A 285 2.68 4.06 9.24
CA MET A 285 2.89 3.03 8.23
C MET A 285 3.31 1.70 8.86
N VAL A 286 4.15 1.76 9.90
CA VAL A 286 4.57 0.57 10.67
C VAL A 286 3.40 -0.03 11.45
N GLU A 287 2.53 0.81 12.02
CA GLU A 287 1.30 0.37 12.67
C GLU A 287 0.36 -0.36 11.70
N ALA A 288 0.20 0.16 10.48
CA ALA A 288 -0.57 -0.53 9.43
C ALA A 288 0.02 -1.91 9.11
N CYS A 289 1.34 -2.03 8.97
CA CYS A 289 2.00 -3.33 8.80
C CYS A 289 1.73 -4.28 9.99
N THR A 290 1.81 -3.75 11.21
CA THR A 290 1.60 -4.52 12.44
C THR A 290 0.20 -5.13 12.48
N PHE A 291 -0.83 -4.31 12.28
CA PHE A 291 -2.21 -4.79 12.35
C PHE A 291 -2.58 -5.70 11.19
N TYR A 292 -2.04 -5.47 9.99
CA TYR A 292 -2.23 -6.40 8.87
C TYR A 292 -1.70 -7.79 9.20
N CYS A 293 -0.47 -7.88 9.73
CA CYS A 293 0.12 -9.16 10.11
C CYS A 293 -0.62 -9.80 11.29
N LEU A 294 -0.96 -9.00 12.31
CA LEU A 294 -1.63 -9.50 13.51
C LEU A 294 -3.01 -10.06 13.19
N VAL A 295 -3.84 -9.31 12.45
CA VAL A 295 -5.19 -9.76 12.05
C VAL A 295 -5.12 -10.99 11.16
N GLY A 296 -4.21 -11.01 10.18
CA GLY A 296 -3.99 -12.16 9.30
C GLY A 296 -3.53 -13.42 10.06
N ALA A 297 -2.62 -13.25 11.02
CA ALA A 297 -2.09 -14.34 11.83
C ALA A 297 -3.07 -14.88 12.88
N LEU A 298 -4.00 -14.06 13.36
CA LEU A 298 -4.95 -14.49 14.41
C LEU A 298 -6.30 -14.96 13.89
N GLY A 299 -6.67 -14.59 12.66
CA GLY A 299 -7.95 -14.99 12.08
C GLY A 299 -8.69 -13.82 11.46
N PRO A 300 -8.55 -13.59 10.15
CA PRO A 300 -9.17 -12.44 9.49
C PRO A 300 -10.69 -12.58 9.32
N HIS A 301 -11.25 -13.78 9.55
CA HIS A 301 -12.70 -14.00 9.51
C HIS A 301 -13.36 -13.76 10.87
N GLU A 302 -12.58 -13.84 11.94
CA GLU A 302 -13.02 -13.68 13.32
C GLU A 302 -12.79 -12.26 13.84
N LEU A 303 -11.77 -11.56 13.31
CA LEU A 303 -11.37 -10.24 13.76
C LEU A 303 -11.89 -9.14 12.84
N HIS A 304 -12.61 -8.19 13.42
CA HIS A 304 -13.13 -7.03 12.72
C HIS A 304 -12.28 -5.80 12.96
N TYR A 305 -11.16 -5.71 12.25
CA TYR A 305 -10.21 -4.62 12.44
C TYR A 305 -10.85 -3.23 12.34
N ASN A 306 -10.55 -2.37 13.31
CA ASN A 306 -10.89 -0.95 13.32
C ASN A 306 -9.96 -0.19 14.28
N GLY A 307 -10.16 1.12 14.42
CA GLY A 307 -9.29 1.97 15.23
C GLY A 307 -9.26 1.67 16.73
N GLY A 308 -10.22 0.91 17.27
CA GLY A 308 -10.26 0.52 18.68
C GLY A 308 -9.20 -0.54 19.03
N MET A 309 -8.77 -1.34 18.05
CA MET A 309 -7.68 -2.31 18.24
C MET A 309 -6.33 -1.64 18.52
N GLY A 310 -6.16 -0.35 18.22
CA GLY A 310 -4.98 0.43 18.60
C GLY A 310 -4.71 0.45 20.10
N ASP A 311 -5.76 0.36 20.93
CA ASP A 311 -5.67 0.51 22.37
C ASP A 311 -5.14 -0.76 23.08
N VAL A 312 -4.98 -1.89 22.37
CA VAL A 312 -4.55 -3.18 22.95
C VAL A 312 -3.16 -3.64 22.50
N VAL A 313 -2.49 -2.88 21.63
CA VAL A 313 -1.17 -3.21 21.10
C VAL A 313 -0.20 -2.07 21.40
N GLU A 314 0.94 -2.39 22.00
CA GLU A 314 2.00 -1.43 22.24
C GLU A 314 3.04 -1.49 21.11
N LEU A 315 3.32 -0.35 20.45
CA LEU A 315 4.40 -0.23 19.49
C LEU A 315 5.55 0.59 20.07
N ARG A 316 6.77 0.05 20.02
CA ARG A 316 7.98 0.73 20.48
C ARG A 316 8.89 1.06 19.31
N PHE A 317 9.49 2.24 19.38
CA PHE A 317 10.39 2.76 18.35
C PHE A 317 11.59 3.45 18.98
N ALA A 318 12.77 3.23 18.40
CA ALA A 318 13.89 4.14 18.57
C ALA A 318 13.73 5.34 17.63
N PRO A 319 14.24 6.54 17.98
CA PRO A 319 14.22 7.69 17.09
C PRO A 319 15.24 7.53 15.95
N ASN A 320 14.96 8.14 14.79
CA ASN A 320 15.87 8.19 13.64
C ASN A 320 16.25 6.81 13.08
N THR A 321 15.31 5.87 13.13
CA THR A 321 15.42 4.57 12.45
C THR A 321 14.61 4.57 11.16
N VAL A 322 14.82 3.57 10.29
CA VAL A 322 14.02 3.41 9.07
C VAL A 322 12.53 3.20 9.37
N THR A 323 12.16 2.74 10.56
CA THR A 323 10.77 2.55 11.02
C THR A 323 10.19 3.78 11.75
N ASN A 324 11.02 4.76 12.08
CA ASN A 324 10.62 6.00 12.76
C ASN A 324 11.56 7.15 12.37
N ALA A 325 11.54 7.47 11.07
CA ALA A 325 12.47 8.46 10.52
C ALA A 325 12.07 9.89 10.86
N SER A 326 13.01 10.79 11.09
CA SER A 326 12.77 12.21 11.36
C SER A 326 12.94 13.07 10.10
N PRO A 327 12.32 14.25 10.02
CA PRO A 327 12.57 15.16 8.89
C PRO A 327 14.05 15.61 8.89
N PRO A 328 14.66 15.86 7.72
CA PRO A 328 14.04 15.90 6.40
C PRO A 328 14.14 14.57 5.63
N ALA A 329 14.14 13.41 6.30
CA ALA A 329 14.27 12.14 5.59
C ALA A 329 13.17 11.95 4.51
N PRO A 330 13.52 11.42 3.34
CA PRO A 330 12.55 11.14 2.28
C PRO A 330 11.79 9.82 2.54
N VAL A 331 10.52 9.75 2.13
CA VAL A 331 9.60 8.61 2.41
C VAL A 331 8.83 8.11 1.17
N SER A 332 9.12 8.62 -0.03
CA SER A 332 8.37 8.33 -1.26
C SER A 332 8.32 6.85 -1.67
N SER A 333 9.23 6.02 -1.15
CA SER A 333 9.27 4.57 -1.39
C SER A 333 8.79 3.74 -0.20
N TYR A 334 7.91 4.29 0.65
CA TYR A 334 7.35 3.61 1.81
C TYR A 334 6.71 2.24 1.46
N GLN A 335 6.07 2.09 0.30
CA GLN A 335 5.38 0.85 -0.08
C GLN A 335 6.34 -0.36 -0.02
N LYS A 336 7.48 -0.31 -0.75
CA LYS A 336 8.43 -1.44 -0.77
C LYS A 336 9.05 -1.72 0.61
N ALA A 337 9.24 -0.68 1.43
CA ALA A 337 9.72 -0.81 2.80
C ALA A 337 8.68 -1.49 3.71
N ASN A 338 7.41 -1.11 3.59
CA ASN A 338 6.32 -1.77 4.31
C ASN A 338 6.18 -3.24 3.92
N LEU A 339 6.26 -3.58 2.63
CA LEU A 339 6.17 -4.98 2.20
C LEU A 339 7.31 -5.83 2.79
N ARG A 340 8.53 -5.28 2.87
CA ARG A 340 9.64 -5.95 3.54
C ARG A 340 9.40 -6.08 5.04
N LEU A 341 8.88 -5.04 5.69
CA LEU A 341 8.55 -5.07 7.11
C LEU A 341 7.45 -6.10 7.43
N VAL A 342 6.45 -6.26 6.56
CA VAL A 342 5.41 -7.29 6.70
C VAL A 342 6.02 -8.69 6.76
N ASP A 343 6.94 -9.03 5.85
CA ASP A 343 7.64 -10.31 5.89
C ASP A 343 8.38 -10.52 7.23
N VAL A 344 9.07 -9.48 7.72
CA VAL A 344 9.79 -9.54 9.01
C VAL A 344 8.83 -9.76 10.19
N ILE A 345 7.66 -9.09 10.18
CA ILE A 345 6.66 -9.28 11.23
C ILE A 345 6.05 -10.68 11.15
N LEU A 346 5.71 -11.18 9.96
CA LEU A 346 5.14 -12.51 9.76
C LEU A 346 6.12 -13.62 10.18
N ASP A 347 7.40 -13.46 9.90
CA ASP A 347 8.44 -14.38 10.36
C ASP A 347 8.49 -14.45 11.89
N ALA A 348 8.53 -13.30 12.57
CA ALA A 348 8.48 -13.26 14.04
C ALA A 348 7.16 -13.85 14.60
N MET A 349 6.01 -13.58 13.95
CA MET A 349 4.70 -14.10 14.32
C MET A 349 4.54 -15.60 14.11
N SER A 350 5.29 -16.20 13.19
CA SER A 350 5.20 -17.63 12.85
C SER A 350 5.47 -18.54 14.06
N LYS A 351 6.26 -18.08 15.04
CA LYS A 351 6.49 -18.78 16.31
C LYS A 351 5.22 -18.94 17.14
N PHE A 352 4.34 -17.94 17.13
CA PHE A 352 3.09 -17.94 17.90
C PHE A 352 1.95 -18.61 17.12
N THR A 353 2.01 -18.59 15.78
CA THR A 353 0.93 -19.07 14.90
C THR A 353 1.45 -19.96 13.75
N PRO A 354 2.15 -21.08 14.05
CA PRO A 354 2.89 -21.85 13.04
C PRO A 354 2.00 -22.43 11.93
N THR A 355 0.72 -22.71 12.20
CA THR A 355 -0.25 -23.22 11.21
C THR A 355 -0.77 -22.15 10.25
N ARG A 356 -0.42 -20.88 10.47
CA ARG A 356 -0.74 -19.74 9.60
C ARG A 356 0.52 -19.10 9.01
N ALA A 357 1.67 -19.78 9.14
CA ALA A 357 2.91 -19.33 8.56
C ALA A 357 2.81 -19.31 7.02
N ILE A 358 3.44 -18.29 6.44
CA ILE A 358 3.56 -18.07 5.01
C ILE A 358 5.04 -17.81 4.70
N ALA A 359 5.52 -18.32 3.56
CA ALA A 359 6.84 -18.01 3.06
C ALA A 359 6.93 -16.56 2.55
N GLY A 360 8.15 -16.07 2.35
CA GLY A 360 8.36 -14.72 1.84
C GLY A 360 7.61 -14.47 0.53
N SER A 361 7.06 -13.28 0.37
CA SER A 361 6.41 -12.88 -0.87
C SER A 361 7.36 -12.06 -1.74
N GLY A 362 7.05 -11.98 -3.04
CA GLY A 362 7.62 -10.96 -3.90
C GLY A 362 7.23 -9.54 -3.43
N SER A 363 7.63 -8.53 -4.18
CA SER A 363 7.34 -7.14 -3.84
C SER A 363 6.54 -6.42 -4.93
N SER A 364 5.62 -5.56 -4.53
CA SER A 364 4.94 -4.63 -5.44
C SER A 364 5.85 -3.43 -5.72
N GLY A 365 5.71 -2.81 -6.90
CA GLY A 365 6.52 -1.63 -7.21
C GLY A 365 5.97 -0.83 -8.37
N SER A 366 6.32 0.45 -8.39
CA SER A 366 5.79 1.40 -9.35
C SER A 366 6.52 1.37 -10.69
N LEU A 367 5.75 1.59 -11.76
CA LEU A 367 6.22 2.00 -13.07
C LEU A 367 5.63 3.37 -13.37
N LEU A 368 6.49 4.33 -13.69
CA LEU A 368 6.08 5.56 -14.32
C LEU A 368 6.77 5.69 -15.66
N ILE A 369 6.01 6.10 -16.67
CA ILE A 369 6.52 6.46 -17.99
C ILE A 369 6.03 7.87 -18.32
N SER A 370 6.96 8.76 -18.65
CA SER A 370 6.69 10.13 -19.06
C SER A 370 7.22 10.39 -20.46
N TRP A 371 6.31 10.50 -21.42
CA TRP A 371 6.60 10.71 -22.84
C TRP A 371 6.86 12.19 -23.15
N GLN A 372 7.88 12.45 -23.98
CA GLN A 372 8.44 13.80 -24.15
C GLN A 372 7.87 14.59 -25.35
N GLY A 373 7.36 13.93 -26.37
CA GLY A 373 6.71 14.52 -27.56
C GLY A 373 5.19 14.71 -27.47
N GLY A 374 4.62 14.65 -26.26
CA GLY A 374 3.16 14.74 -26.04
C GLY A 374 2.50 13.38 -25.77
N GLY A 375 1.24 13.43 -25.34
CA GLY A 375 0.37 12.27 -25.15
C GLY A 375 -0.45 12.01 -26.40
N ARG A 376 -1.22 10.92 -26.41
CA ARG A 376 -2.23 10.73 -27.48
C ARG A 376 -3.29 11.84 -27.38
N PRO A 377 -4.01 12.15 -28.48
CA PRO A 377 -5.01 13.22 -28.47
C PRO A 377 -6.00 13.07 -27.31
N GLY A 378 -6.05 14.05 -26.40
CA GLY A 378 -6.93 14.04 -25.23
C GLY A 378 -6.40 13.30 -24.01
N HIS A 379 -5.20 12.70 -24.07
CA HIS A 379 -4.61 11.91 -22.99
C HIS A 379 -3.31 12.52 -22.44
N SER A 380 -2.99 12.13 -21.22
CA SER A 380 -1.78 12.58 -20.52
C SER A 380 -0.50 12.06 -21.18
N THR A 381 0.60 12.78 -20.99
CA THR A 381 1.94 12.32 -21.36
C THR A 381 2.58 11.46 -20.27
N MET A 382 1.87 11.19 -19.19
CA MET A 382 2.35 10.43 -18.05
C MET A 382 1.41 9.29 -17.72
N GLN A 383 1.97 8.09 -17.68
CA GLN A 383 1.34 6.89 -17.16
C GLN A 383 2.03 6.52 -15.86
N TYR A 384 1.20 6.14 -14.89
CA TYR A 384 1.64 5.60 -13.62
C TYR A 384 0.81 4.35 -13.33
N GLU A 385 1.50 3.25 -12.97
CA GLU A 385 0.86 2.05 -12.43
C GLU A 385 1.70 1.42 -11.32
N ILE A 386 1.03 0.68 -10.45
CA ILE A 386 1.67 -0.23 -9.50
C ILE A 386 1.54 -1.65 -10.04
N MET A 387 2.67 -2.34 -10.16
CA MET A 387 2.69 -3.73 -10.54
C MET A 387 2.88 -4.60 -9.31
N GLY A 388 1.99 -5.60 -9.17
CA GLY A 388 2.11 -6.68 -8.20
C GLY A 388 3.29 -7.60 -8.49
N SER A 389 3.32 -8.73 -7.79
CA SER A 389 4.32 -9.79 -7.96
C SER A 389 3.66 -11.14 -7.69
N ALA A 390 4.02 -11.81 -6.60
CA ALA A 390 3.54 -13.12 -6.21
C ALA A 390 3.64 -13.30 -4.68
N TYR A 391 2.66 -13.98 -4.09
CA TYR A 391 2.72 -14.39 -2.67
C TYR A 391 3.59 -15.63 -2.49
N GLY A 392 4.20 -15.77 -1.31
CA GLY A 392 4.81 -17.03 -0.88
C GLY A 392 3.76 -18.13 -0.66
N GLY A 393 4.20 -19.39 -0.73
CA GLY A 393 3.39 -20.54 -0.32
C GLY A 393 3.07 -20.47 1.17
N GLY A 394 1.90 -20.97 1.58
CA GLY A 394 1.48 -21.04 2.97
C GLY A 394 1.20 -22.46 3.41
N TYR A 395 1.04 -22.65 4.72
CA TYR A 395 0.64 -23.95 5.27
C TYR A 395 -0.73 -24.37 4.70
N GLY A 396 -0.73 -25.31 3.75
CA GLY A 396 -1.95 -25.84 3.12
C GLY A 396 -2.33 -25.24 1.77
N HIS A 397 -1.59 -24.26 1.24
CA HIS A 397 -1.93 -23.63 -0.04
C HIS A 397 -0.71 -23.04 -0.78
N ASP A 398 -0.75 -23.09 -2.11
CA ASP A 398 0.23 -22.40 -2.94
C ASP A 398 0.08 -20.87 -2.86
N GLY A 399 1.14 -20.16 -3.25
CA GLY A 399 1.17 -18.71 -3.38
C GLY A 399 0.46 -18.23 -4.63
N CYS A 400 -0.30 -17.14 -4.51
CA CYS A 400 -0.97 -16.50 -5.64
C CYS A 400 0.04 -15.78 -6.55
N SER A 401 -0.11 -15.90 -7.87
CA SER A 401 0.75 -15.28 -8.88
C SER A 401 0.12 -14.00 -9.44
N MET A 402 0.93 -13.10 -10.00
CA MET A 402 0.47 -11.87 -10.68
C MET A 402 -0.45 -10.97 -9.84
N THR A 403 -0.22 -10.90 -8.53
CA THR A 403 -1.08 -10.17 -7.61
C THR A 403 -0.32 -9.16 -6.77
N ALA A 404 -1.00 -8.10 -6.36
CA ALA A 404 -0.47 -7.15 -5.41
C ALA A 404 -0.25 -7.87 -4.06
N THR A 405 0.95 -7.76 -3.51
CA THR A 405 1.30 -8.44 -2.26
C THR A 405 1.00 -7.58 -1.04
N HIS A 406 0.68 -8.27 0.04
CA HIS A 406 0.38 -7.76 1.38
C HIS A 406 -0.71 -6.66 1.39
N LEU A 407 -0.34 -5.46 1.86
CA LEU A 407 -1.21 -4.32 2.16
C LEU A 407 -1.72 -3.56 0.92
N SER A 408 -1.18 -3.89 -0.26
CA SER A 408 -1.34 -3.05 -1.46
C SER A 408 -2.75 -3.10 -2.02
N ASN A 409 -3.29 -4.31 -2.29
CA ASN A 409 -4.64 -4.52 -2.84
C ASN A 409 -4.97 -3.62 -4.06
N LEU A 410 -4.02 -3.53 -4.99
CA LEU A 410 -4.06 -2.66 -6.18
C LEU A 410 -4.31 -3.46 -7.46
N HIS A 411 -4.80 -2.79 -8.48
CA HIS A 411 -5.00 -3.35 -9.81
C HIS A 411 -3.89 -2.92 -10.78
N ILE A 412 -3.58 -3.76 -11.77
CA ILE A 412 -2.69 -3.38 -12.87
C ILE A 412 -3.49 -2.69 -13.98
N THR A 413 -2.84 -1.80 -14.73
CA THR A 413 -3.52 -1.11 -15.83
C THR A 413 -3.80 -2.10 -16.98
N PRO A 414 -5.03 -2.12 -17.55
CA PRO A 414 -5.34 -2.94 -18.72
C PRO A 414 -4.49 -2.57 -19.94
N ILE A 415 -4.10 -3.56 -20.75
CA ILE A 415 -3.29 -3.34 -21.95
C ILE A 415 -3.98 -2.38 -22.93
N GLU A 416 -5.30 -2.56 -23.13
CA GLU A 416 -6.08 -1.71 -24.02
C GLU A 416 -6.04 -0.24 -23.62
N ILE A 417 -6.05 0.06 -22.30
CA ILE A 417 -5.90 1.43 -21.80
C ILE A 417 -4.48 1.94 -22.05
N LEU A 418 -3.45 1.13 -21.79
CA LEU A 418 -2.06 1.51 -22.05
C LEU A 418 -1.85 1.90 -23.52
N GLU A 419 -2.29 1.05 -24.46
CA GLU A 419 -2.07 1.28 -25.89
C GLU A 419 -2.97 2.36 -26.49
N SER A 420 -4.19 2.53 -25.97
CA SER A 420 -5.14 3.54 -26.47
C SER A 420 -4.85 4.95 -25.97
N GLU A 421 -4.28 5.09 -24.77
CA GLU A 421 -4.03 6.40 -24.15
C GLU A 421 -2.58 6.87 -24.26
N TYR A 422 -1.62 5.95 -24.39
CA TYR A 422 -0.19 6.29 -24.36
C TYR A 422 0.60 5.83 -25.59
N PRO A 423 1.70 6.53 -25.94
CA PRO A 423 2.63 6.13 -27.01
C PRO A 423 3.49 4.89 -26.68
N CYS A 424 2.86 3.74 -26.42
CA CYS A 424 3.53 2.45 -26.27
C CYS A 424 2.74 1.30 -26.90
N ARG A 425 3.38 0.14 -27.01
CA ARG A 425 2.76 -1.16 -27.27
C ARG A 425 3.18 -2.16 -26.20
N VAL A 426 2.25 -3.01 -25.78
CA VAL A 426 2.55 -4.16 -24.92
C VAL A 426 2.73 -5.37 -25.82
N THR A 427 3.97 -5.82 -25.97
CA THR A 427 4.33 -6.90 -26.90
C THR A 427 4.36 -8.29 -26.25
N GLU A 428 4.30 -8.35 -24.91
CA GLU A 428 4.25 -9.59 -24.15
C GLU A 428 3.57 -9.36 -22.79
N MET A 429 2.73 -10.31 -22.38
CA MET A 429 2.29 -10.47 -20.99
C MET A 429 2.21 -11.97 -20.70
N SER A 430 3.15 -12.49 -19.92
CA SER A 430 3.37 -13.92 -19.72
C SER A 430 3.75 -14.24 -18.28
N VAL A 431 3.51 -15.47 -17.85
CA VAL A 431 4.14 -16.03 -16.64
C VAL A 431 5.48 -16.64 -17.01
N ILE A 432 6.43 -16.66 -16.07
CA ILE A 432 7.74 -17.30 -16.25
C ILE A 432 7.72 -18.64 -15.53
N PRO A 433 7.77 -19.78 -16.25
CA PRO A 433 7.83 -21.10 -15.62
C PRO A 433 9.06 -21.25 -14.72
N ASP A 434 8.95 -22.12 -13.70
CA ASP A 434 10.03 -22.47 -12.76
C ASP A 434 10.60 -21.29 -11.94
N SER A 435 9.88 -20.17 -11.90
CA SER A 435 10.35 -18.94 -11.24
C SER A 435 9.86 -18.77 -9.80
N ALA A 436 8.91 -19.60 -9.38
CA ALA A 436 8.44 -19.64 -8.00
C ALA A 436 9.38 -20.48 -7.13
N GLY A 437 9.48 -20.15 -5.85
CA GLY A 437 10.18 -20.99 -4.90
C GLY A 437 9.46 -22.33 -4.74
N ALA A 438 10.21 -23.42 -4.93
CA ALA A 438 9.70 -24.77 -4.77
C ALA A 438 9.45 -25.08 -3.28
N GLY A 439 8.36 -25.78 -2.98
CA GLY A 439 8.02 -26.23 -1.63
C GLY A 439 6.93 -27.29 -1.70
N GLU A 440 6.59 -27.89 -0.56
CA GLU A 440 5.35 -28.69 -0.43
C GLU A 440 4.17 -27.89 -1.00
N PHE A 441 4.14 -26.60 -0.64
CA PHE A 441 3.36 -25.56 -1.29
C PHE A 441 4.28 -24.56 -2.00
N ARG A 442 4.09 -24.37 -3.31
CA ARG A 442 4.91 -23.52 -4.17
C ARG A 442 4.56 -22.05 -3.91
N GLY A 443 5.51 -21.13 -4.05
CA GLY A 443 5.20 -19.70 -4.15
C GLY A 443 4.48 -19.34 -5.46
N GLY A 444 4.02 -18.10 -5.63
CA GLY A 444 3.50 -17.65 -6.93
C GLY A 444 4.63 -17.43 -7.95
N VAL A 445 4.34 -17.66 -9.23
CA VAL A 445 5.31 -17.44 -10.32
C VAL A 445 5.48 -15.97 -10.66
N VAL A 446 6.67 -15.64 -11.17
CA VAL A 446 7.00 -14.36 -11.78
C VAL A 446 6.11 -14.16 -13.02
N PHE A 447 5.77 -12.90 -13.28
CA PHE A 447 5.26 -12.50 -14.59
C PHE A 447 6.15 -11.46 -15.25
N ARG A 448 6.03 -11.42 -16.57
CA ARG A 448 6.69 -10.48 -17.44
C ARG A 448 5.67 -9.67 -18.21
N ARG A 449 5.87 -8.35 -18.25
CA ARG A 449 5.19 -7.46 -19.20
C ARG A 449 6.23 -6.68 -19.99
N ARG A 450 6.17 -6.75 -21.32
CA ARG A 450 7.10 -6.11 -22.26
C ARG A 450 6.47 -4.92 -22.94
N TYR A 451 7.16 -3.79 -22.91
CA TYR A 451 6.76 -2.52 -23.51
C TYR A 451 7.70 -2.20 -24.68
N GLU A 452 7.12 -1.76 -25.79
CA GLU A 452 7.81 -1.01 -26.87
C GLU A 452 7.40 0.47 -26.73
N LEU A 453 8.37 1.37 -26.69
CA LEU A 453 8.11 2.81 -26.64
C LEU A 453 7.96 3.36 -28.05
N LEU A 454 6.86 4.06 -28.34
CA LEU A 454 6.62 4.67 -29.67
C LEU A 454 7.11 6.12 -29.77
N GLN A 455 7.63 6.64 -28.67
CA GLN A 455 8.14 7.99 -28.54
C GLN A 455 9.18 8.02 -27.41
N ASP A 456 10.12 8.96 -27.48
CA ASP A 456 11.08 9.20 -26.42
C ASP A 456 10.38 9.41 -25.07
N ALA A 457 10.89 8.75 -24.04
CA ALA A 457 10.29 8.72 -22.72
C ALA A 457 11.33 8.65 -21.59
N ILE A 458 10.92 9.16 -20.44
CA ILE A 458 11.59 8.92 -19.17
C ILE A 458 10.82 7.79 -18.48
N VAL A 459 11.53 6.71 -18.14
CA VAL A 459 11.01 5.58 -17.36
C VAL A 459 11.57 5.67 -15.95
N VAL A 460 10.68 5.77 -14.96
CA VAL A 460 11.05 5.77 -13.54
C VAL A 460 10.54 4.49 -12.90
N ARG A 461 11.43 3.78 -12.21
CA ARG A 461 11.17 2.48 -11.58
C ARG A 461 11.56 2.52 -10.12
N ARG A 462 10.75 1.87 -9.28
CA ARG A 462 11.06 1.63 -7.86
C ARG A 462 10.55 0.25 -7.48
N TYR A 463 11.38 -0.77 -7.68
CA TYR A 463 11.06 -2.11 -7.21
C TYR A 463 12.22 -2.69 -6.37
N GLU A 464 11.97 -3.85 -5.79
CA GLU A 464 12.80 -4.49 -4.77
C GLU A 464 12.90 -6.00 -5.08
N ARG A 465 13.64 -6.76 -4.27
CA ARG A 465 13.90 -8.20 -4.44
C ARG A 465 14.82 -8.54 -5.60
N ALA A 466 15.69 -7.63 -6.00
CA ALA A 466 16.70 -7.88 -7.02
C ALA A 466 17.97 -8.53 -6.45
N LYS A 467 18.34 -8.23 -5.19
CA LYS A 467 19.49 -8.83 -4.50
C LYS A 467 19.06 -9.85 -3.44
N PHE A 468 18.02 -9.52 -2.67
CA PHE A 468 17.44 -10.40 -1.66
C PHE A 468 16.06 -10.87 -2.12
N PRO A 469 15.93 -12.02 -2.80
CA PRO A 469 14.64 -12.53 -3.23
C PRO A 469 13.73 -12.91 -2.05
N ALA A 470 12.49 -13.29 -2.36
CA ALA A 470 11.58 -13.87 -1.39
C ALA A 470 12.17 -15.15 -0.79
N SER A 471 12.21 -15.27 0.54
CA SER A 471 12.88 -16.37 1.24
C SER A 471 11.95 -17.53 1.58
N GLY A 472 12.41 -18.76 1.34
CA GLY A 472 11.66 -19.98 1.66
C GLY A 472 11.53 -20.24 3.17
N VAL A 473 10.48 -20.96 3.56
CA VAL A 473 10.20 -21.32 4.97
C VAL A 473 9.98 -22.83 5.09
N GLY A 474 10.41 -23.42 6.22
CA GLY A 474 10.13 -24.83 6.53
C GLY A 474 10.75 -25.86 5.57
N GLY A 475 11.84 -25.48 4.87
CA GLY A 475 12.49 -26.30 3.85
C GLY A 475 12.11 -25.96 2.41
N GLY A 476 11.22 -24.99 2.21
CA GLY A 476 10.95 -24.41 0.90
C GLY A 476 12.12 -23.58 0.38
N GLN A 477 12.16 -23.39 -0.93
CA GLN A 477 13.20 -22.66 -1.65
C GLN A 477 12.80 -21.20 -1.90
N ASP A 478 13.79 -20.36 -2.18
CA ASP A 478 13.58 -18.95 -2.51
C ASP A 478 12.91 -18.76 -3.87
N GLY A 479 12.16 -17.67 -4.02
CA GLY A 479 11.60 -17.27 -5.30
C GLY A 479 12.65 -16.63 -6.23
N GLN A 480 12.36 -16.54 -7.53
CA GLN A 480 13.23 -15.82 -8.45
C GLN A 480 13.28 -14.32 -8.10
N ALA A 481 14.46 -13.71 -8.20
CA ALA A 481 14.68 -12.28 -8.02
C ALA A 481 14.04 -11.41 -9.13
N SER A 482 13.73 -10.17 -8.78
CA SER A 482 13.20 -9.17 -9.72
C SER A 482 14.26 -8.72 -10.73
N LYS A 483 13.87 -8.48 -11.99
CA LYS A 483 14.74 -7.94 -13.05
C LYS A 483 14.07 -6.82 -13.83
N PHE A 484 14.88 -5.92 -14.39
CA PHE A 484 14.46 -4.91 -15.35
C PHE A 484 15.43 -4.91 -16.50
N ILE A 485 14.88 -5.15 -17.68
CA ILE A 485 15.68 -5.42 -18.87
C ILE A 485 15.30 -4.38 -19.90
N LYS A 486 16.27 -3.58 -20.33
CA LYS A 486 16.16 -2.70 -21.50
C LYS A 486 16.43 -3.50 -22.76
N ILE A 487 15.63 -3.27 -23.78
CA ILE A 487 15.77 -3.79 -25.14
C ILE A 487 16.20 -2.63 -26.03
N ASN A 488 17.41 -2.70 -26.58
CA ASN A 488 17.91 -1.70 -27.52
C ASN A 488 17.33 -1.91 -28.93
N HIS A 489 17.51 -0.93 -29.81
CA HIS A 489 17.09 -0.95 -31.23
C HIS A 489 17.51 -2.21 -32.01
N ASN A 490 18.68 -2.78 -31.70
CA ASN A 490 19.20 -3.98 -32.36
C ASN A 490 18.66 -5.29 -31.73
N GLY A 491 17.75 -5.20 -30.76
CA GLY A 491 17.20 -6.32 -30.01
C GLY A 491 18.08 -6.83 -28.87
N SER A 492 19.26 -6.23 -28.61
CA SER A 492 20.10 -6.65 -27.49
C SER A 492 19.45 -6.26 -26.15
N GLU A 493 19.55 -7.15 -25.17
CA GLU A 493 19.03 -6.96 -23.82
C GLU A 493 20.14 -6.52 -22.86
N ILE A 494 19.83 -5.55 -22.00
CA ILE A 494 20.72 -5.06 -20.94
C ILE A 494 19.92 -5.02 -19.64
N GLU A 495 20.43 -5.68 -18.60
CA GLU A 495 19.88 -5.55 -17.26
C GLU A 495 20.25 -4.20 -16.65
N LEU A 496 19.22 -3.51 -16.19
CA LEU A 496 19.31 -2.22 -15.50
C LEU A 496 18.98 -2.40 -14.03
N GLU A 497 19.33 -1.41 -13.21
CA GLU A 497 19.07 -1.49 -11.79
C GLU A 497 17.58 -1.43 -11.45
N ALA A 498 17.25 -1.94 -10.27
CA ALA A 498 15.87 -2.11 -9.84
C ALA A 498 15.12 -0.83 -9.48
N ALA A 499 15.86 0.23 -9.18
CA ALA A 499 15.32 1.52 -8.89
C ALA A 499 16.15 2.59 -9.58
N GLY A 500 15.51 3.45 -10.36
CA GLY A 500 16.20 4.46 -11.14
C GLY A 500 15.31 5.27 -12.07
N LYS A 501 15.95 6.22 -12.75
CA LYS A 501 15.40 7.02 -13.85
C LYS A 501 16.20 6.66 -15.10
N TYR A 502 15.50 6.29 -16.17
CA TYR A 502 16.09 5.86 -17.43
C TYR A 502 15.50 6.66 -18.57
N GLU A 503 16.37 7.24 -19.40
CA GLU A 503 15.97 7.91 -20.64
C GLU A 503 16.03 6.88 -21.77
N MET A 504 14.94 6.75 -22.51
CA MET A 504 14.77 5.75 -23.56
C MET A 504 14.19 6.42 -24.80
N THR A 505 14.60 5.93 -25.97
CA THR A 505 14.24 6.50 -27.27
C THR A 505 13.15 5.67 -27.95
N ALA A 506 12.37 6.31 -28.82
CA ALA A 506 11.34 5.65 -29.62
C ALA A 506 11.90 4.43 -30.36
N GLY A 507 11.24 3.27 -30.28
CA GLY A 507 11.69 1.99 -30.83
C GLY A 507 12.47 1.11 -29.86
N GLU A 508 12.99 1.67 -28.76
CA GLU A 508 13.48 0.86 -27.65
C GLU A 508 12.32 0.26 -26.85
N GLY A 509 12.61 -0.78 -26.09
CA GLY A 509 11.65 -1.43 -25.23
C GLY A 509 12.23 -1.78 -23.87
N PHE A 510 11.38 -2.28 -23.00
CA PHE A 510 11.80 -2.89 -21.75
C PHE A 510 10.83 -3.97 -21.31
N TYR A 511 11.28 -4.86 -20.45
CA TYR A 511 10.38 -5.68 -19.67
C TYR A 511 10.84 -5.78 -18.23
N MET A 512 9.92 -6.21 -17.38
CA MET A 512 10.19 -6.42 -15.96
C MET A 512 9.76 -7.82 -15.60
N GLU A 513 10.58 -8.49 -14.83
CA GLU A 513 10.25 -9.74 -14.15
C GLU A 513 10.09 -9.40 -12.67
N LYS A 514 8.88 -9.51 -12.15
CA LYS A 514 8.57 -9.20 -10.75
C LYS A 514 8.80 -10.43 -9.89
N ALA A 515 9.61 -10.31 -8.83
CA ALA A 515 10.06 -11.44 -8.02
C ALA A 515 8.96 -12.46 -7.68
N GLY A 516 9.30 -13.74 -7.79
CA GLY A 516 8.42 -14.83 -7.45
C GLY A 516 8.22 -14.92 -5.94
N GLY A 517 7.11 -15.56 -5.53
CA GLY A 517 6.93 -15.94 -4.14
C GLY A 517 7.83 -17.12 -3.78
N ALA A 518 8.20 -17.22 -2.51
CA ALA A 518 8.99 -18.34 -2.01
C ALA A 518 8.14 -19.57 -1.69
N GLY A 519 8.78 -20.74 -1.63
CA GLY A 519 8.15 -22.01 -1.29
C GLY A 519 7.99 -22.22 0.22
N PHE A 520 6.99 -23.00 0.60
CA PHE A 520 6.75 -23.45 1.96
C PHE A 520 6.87 -24.98 2.05
N GLY A 521 7.63 -25.47 3.02
CA GLY A 521 7.78 -26.90 3.27
C GLY A 521 8.72 -27.60 2.27
N ASP A 522 9.07 -28.85 2.55
CA ASP A 522 9.96 -29.65 1.71
C ASP A 522 9.34 -29.92 0.32
N PRO A 523 9.96 -29.48 -0.79
CA PRO A 523 9.47 -29.74 -2.15
C PRO A 523 9.14 -31.22 -2.43
N LYS A 524 9.87 -32.16 -1.83
CA LYS A 524 9.65 -33.60 -2.06
C LYS A 524 8.32 -34.12 -1.49
N LYS A 525 7.64 -33.32 -0.68
CA LYS A 525 6.31 -33.64 -0.13
C LYS A 525 5.17 -33.10 -0.98
N ARG A 526 5.46 -32.31 -2.03
CA ARG A 526 4.42 -31.78 -2.91
C ARG A 526 3.61 -32.92 -3.52
N ASP A 527 2.29 -32.76 -3.51
CA ASP A 527 1.36 -33.71 -4.13
C ASP A 527 1.69 -33.87 -5.63
N PRO A 528 1.96 -35.11 -6.12
CA PRO A 528 2.20 -35.37 -7.54
C PRO A 528 1.10 -34.86 -8.47
N GLU A 529 -0.16 -34.86 -8.02
CA GLU A 529 -1.27 -34.30 -8.82
C GLU A 529 -1.21 -32.77 -8.89
N ALA A 530 -0.68 -32.10 -7.87
CA ALA A 530 -0.40 -30.66 -7.93
C ALA A 530 0.73 -30.36 -8.92
N ILE A 531 1.78 -31.18 -8.96
CA ILE A 531 2.88 -31.04 -9.93
C ILE A 531 2.35 -31.19 -11.37
N LYS A 532 1.52 -32.20 -11.63
CA LYS A 532 0.90 -32.38 -12.96
C LYS A 532 0.05 -31.18 -13.37
N ARG A 533 -0.73 -30.61 -12.44
CA ARG A 533 -1.52 -29.39 -12.69
C ARG A 533 -0.60 -28.20 -13.01
N ASP A 534 0.45 -27.99 -12.22
CA ASP A 534 1.41 -26.91 -12.48
C ASP A 534 2.10 -27.02 -13.84
N ILE A 535 2.43 -28.25 -14.29
CA ILE A 535 2.97 -28.49 -15.63
C ILE A 535 1.93 -28.16 -16.70
N ALA A 536 0.69 -28.62 -16.53
CA ALA A 536 -0.39 -28.36 -17.47
C ALA A 536 -0.75 -26.86 -17.58
N GLU A 537 -0.64 -26.12 -16.48
CA GLU A 537 -0.86 -24.67 -16.42
C GLU A 537 0.36 -23.84 -16.83
N GLY A 538 1.53 -24.49 -17.02
CA GLY A 538 2.76 -23.84 -17.45
C GLY A 538 3.49 -23.08 -16.34
N TYR A 539 3.21 -23.37 -15.07
CA TYR A 539 3.94 -22.79 -13.94
C TYR A 539 5.26 -23.52 -13.66
N ILE A 540 5.32 -24.81 -13.97
CA ILE A 540 6.50 -25.66 -13.83
C ILE A 540 6.77 -26.33 -15.17
N THR A 541 8.02 -26.44 -15.59
CA THR A 541 8.42 -27.25 -16.76
C THR A 541 8.65 -28.71 -16.35
N PRO A 542 8.59 -29.69 -17.27
CA PRO A 542 8.97 -31.07 -16.95
C PRO A 542 10.39 -31.18 -16.35
N GLU A 543 11.33 -30.36 -16.84
CA GLU A 543 12.68 -30.27 -16.33
C GLU A 543 12.73 -29.68 -14.90
N GLY A 544 11.94 -28.64 -14.64
CA GLY A 544 11.77 -28.04 -13.32
C GLY A 544 11.13 -29.00 -12.31
N ALA A 545 10.11 -29.74 -12.72
CA ALA A 545 9.45 -30.77 -11.91
C ALA A 545 10.44 -31.84 -11.43
N LYS A 546 11.31 -32.30 -12.33
CA LYS A 546 12.37 -33.24 -11.99
C LYS A 546 13.43 -32.62 -11.08
N ARG A 547 13.90 -31.41 -11.41
CA ARG A 547 14.96 -30.71 -10.68
C ARG A 547 14.56 -30.39 -9.25
N ASP A 548 13.37 -29.81 -9.06
CA ASP A 548 12.99 -29.19 -7.79
C ASP A 548 12.17 -30.12 -6.90
N TYR A 549 11.40 -31.04 -7.51
CA TYR A 549 10.48 -31.93 -6.78
C TYR A 549 10.86 -33.41 -6.88
N GLY A 550 11.82 -33.77 -7.74
CA GLY A 550 12.18 -35.17 -7.99
C GLY A 550 11.09 -35.96 -8.72
N TYR A 551 10.23 -35.27 -9.48
CA TYR A 551 9.13 -35.87 -10.23
C TYR A 551 9.58 -36.26 -11.65
N ASP A 552 9.53 -37.56 -11.97
CA ASP A 552 9.98 -38.14 -13.25
C ASP A 552 8.83 -38.51 -14.22
N GLY A 553 7.57 -38.15 -13.88
CA GLY A 553 6.37 -38.66 -14.55
C GLY A 553 5.60 -37.65 -15.41
#